data_AF-A0A6L9W3J3-F1
#
_entry.id   AF-A0A6L9W3J3-F1
#
_cell.length_a   1.000
_cell.length_b   1.000
_cell.length_c   1.000
_cell.angle_alpha   90.00
_cell.angle_beta   90.00
_cell.angle_gamma   90.00
#
_symmetry.space_group_name_H-M   'P 1'
#
loop_
_entity.id
_entity.type
_entity.pdbx_description
1 polymer ?
#
loop_
_entity_poly.entity_id
_entity_poly.type
_entity_poly.pdbx_seq_one_letter_code
_entity_poly.pdbx_strand_id
1 'polypeptide(L)'
;MTIASHDSPQADPAPAPAVTDMPVLLPTREDLLERLAAELPSSGEQPTTLLVIGLLRRDDGWPTPTSTLAQVTQLFARSVRGDDWLGASGAAEFGIVLAGPTTAAEVAGARLIASITALGVPGLTAAAGYATLLPELSASEVFRRATLSLTAARRVGAGTVIRYREPV
;
A
#
# COMPACT_ATOMS: atom_id res chain seq x y z
N MET A 1 0.51 -52.38 40.56
CA MET A 1 -0.24 -51.34 41.27
C MET A 1 0.28 -49.98 40.83
N THR A 2 -0.62 -49.18 40.26
CA THR A 2 -0.68 -47.71 40.05
C THR A 2 0.60 -46.90 39.79
N ILE A 3 0.75 -46.40 38.55
CA ILE A 3 1.56 -45.22 38.22
C ILE A 3 0.61 -44.01 38.17
N ALA A 4 0.86 -42.99 38.99
CA ALA A 4 0.06 -41.77 39.05
C ALA A 4 0.46 -40.79 37.95
N SER A 5 -0.49 -40.45 37.09
CA SER A 5 -0.39 -39.37 36.10
C SER A 5 -0.27 -38.02 36.80
N HIS A 6 0.77 -37.24 36.48
CA HIS A 6 0.83 -35.82 36.83
C HIS A 6 0.29 -35.01 35.65
N ASP A 7 -0.93 -34.52 35.80
CA ASP A 7 -1.54 -33.53 34.92
C ASP A 7 -0.88 -32.17 35.20
N SER A 8 -0.24 -31.58 34.18
CA SER A 8 0.41 -30.27 34.29
C SER A 8 -0.53 -29.24 33.65
N PRO A 9 -0.90 -28.15 34.33
CA PRO A 9 -1.82 -27.18 33.75
C PRO A 9 -1.14 -26.41 32.61
N GLN A 10 -1.75 -26.44 31.43
CA GLN A 10 -1.39 -25.60 30.29
C GLN A 10 -1.58 -24.13 30.66
N ALA A 11 -0.50 -23.36 30.62
CA ALA A 11 -0.55 -21.91 30.78
C ALA A 11 -1.20 -21.27 29.54
N ASP A 12 -2.24 -20.45 29.76
CA ASP A 12 -2.82 -19.61 28.71
C ASP A 12 -1.76 -18.65 28.13
N PRO A 13 -1.72 -18.46 26.80
CA PRO A 13 -0.83 -17.47 26.21
C PRO A 13 -1.26 -16.07 26.65
N ALA A 14 -0.32 -15.35 27.28
CA ALA A 14 -0.52 -13.97 27.70
C ALA A 14 -0.93 -13.08 26.50
N PRO A 15 -1.84 -12.12 26.69
CA PRO A 15 -2.21 -11.19 25.62
C PRO A 15 -0.98 -10.38 25.20
N ALA A 16 -0.75 -10.32 23.88
CA ALA A 16 0.32 -9.51 23.30
C ALA A 16 0.19 -8.04 23.77
N PRO A 17 1.31 -7.34 24.02
CA PRO A 17 1.26 -5.95 24.47
C PRO A 17 0.54 -5.10 23.43
N ALA A 18 -0.40 -4.28 23.89
CA ALA A 18 -1.05 -3.27 23.06
C ALA A 18 0.03 -2.33 22.52
N VAL A 19 0.33 -2.47 21.22
CA VAL A 19 1.21 -1.57 20.50
C VAL A 19 0.60 -0.19 20.64
N THR A 20 1.28 0.69 21.37
CA THR A 20 0.87 2.10 21.46
C THR A 20 0.83 2.65 20.04
N ASP A 21 -0.36 3.01 19.57
CA ASP A 21 -0.64 3.56 18.22
C ASP A 21 0.04 4.94 18.10
N MET A 22 1.37 4.95 17.98
CA MET A 22 2.06 6.11 17.47
C MET A 22 1.73 6.18 15.98
N PRO A 23 1.07 7.25 15.50
CA PRO A 23 0.79 7.37 14.08
C PRO A 23 2.14 7.35 13.35
N VAL A 24 2.34 6.34 12.50
CA VAL A 24 3.50 6.34 11.60
C VAL A 24 3.33 7.55 10.69
N LEU A 25 4.18 8.55 10.89
CA LEU A 25 4.24 9.71 10.03
C LEU A 25 4.89 9.27 8.72
N LEU A 26 4.06 8.99 7.73
CA LEU A 26 4.53 8.77 6.38
C LEU A 26 5.06 10.09 5.80
N PRO A 27 6.11 10.03 4.96
CA PRO A 27 6.45 11.15 4.08
C PRO A 27 5.20 11.66 3.36
N THR A 28 5.13 12.96 3.18
CA THR A 28 3.99 13.66 2.61
C THR A 28 3.88 13.44 1.10
N ARG A 29 2.79 13.97 0.53
CA ARG A 29 2.64 14.02 -0.92
C ARG A 29 3.71 14.88 -1.59
N GLU A 30 4.19 15.93 -0.93
CA GLU A 30 5.27 16.77 -1.47
C GLU A 30 6.57 15.96 -1.55
N ASP A 31 6.91 15.21 -0.49
CA ASP A 31 8.04 14.30 -0.47
C ASP A 31 7.94 13.22 -1.57
N LEU A 32 6.73 12.72 -1.85
CA LEU A 32 6.49 11.81 -2.97
C LEU A 32 6.79 12.46 -4.32
N LEU A 33 6.36 13.71 -4.54
CA LEU A 33 6.62 14.42 -5.80
C LEU A 33 8.12 14.71 -5.96
N GLU A 34 8.82 15.05 -4.90
CA GLU A 34 10.28 15.21 -4.89
C GLU A 34 10.98 13.88 -5.20
N ARG A 35 10.54 12.78 -4.59
CA ARG A 35 11.05 11.44 -4.87
C ARG A 35 10.90 11.07 -6.35
N LEU A 36 9.73 11.34 -6.93
CA LEU A 36 9.48 11.11 -8.36
C LEU A 36 10.39 11.98 -9.23
N ALA A 37 10.55 13.25 -8.89
CA ALA A 37 11.44 14.16 -9.62
C ALA A 37 12.89 13.67 -9.62
N ALA A 38 13.36 13.10 -8.52
CA ALA A 38 14.70 12.54 -8.40
C ALA A 38 14.91 11.26 -9.24
N GLU A 39 13.87 10.44 -9.43
CA GLU A 39 13.93 9.17 -10.16
C GLU A 39 13.68 9.30 -11.67
N LEU A 40 13.05 10.38 -12.11
CA LEU A 40 12.71 10.60 -13.53
C LEU A 40 13.93 10.57 -14.47
N PRO A 41 15.08 11.21 -14.15
CA PRO A 41 16.25 11.19 -15.04
C PRO A 41 16.81 9.79 -15.32
N SER A 42 16.79 8.89 -14.34
CA SER A 42 17.30 7.50 -14.45
C SER A 42 16.26 6.51 -14.98
N SER A 43 14.99 6.91 -15.06
CA SER A 43 13.87 6.01 -15.41
C SER A 43 13.94 5.38 -16.81
N GLY A 44 14.73 5.97 -17.72
CA GLY A 44 14.98 5.43 -19.06
C GLY A 44 15.98 4.27 -19.09
N GLU A 45 16.87 4.20 -18.10
CA GLU A 45 17.87 3.14 -17.95
C GLU A 45 17.40 2.04 -17.00
N GLN A 46 16.70 2.45 -15.94
CA GLN A 46 16.16 1.56 -14.92
C GLN A 46 14.65 1.78 -14.82
N PRO A 47 13.82 0.81 -15.25
CA PRO A 47 12.38 0.97 -15.19
C PRO A 47 11.93 1.25 -13.75
N THR A 48 11.16 2.32 -13.57
CA THR A 48 10.58 2.70 -12.27
C THR A 48 9.10 2.96 -12.44
N THR A 49 8.31 2.60 -11.43
CA THR A 49 6.84 2.74 -11.47
C THR A 49 6.32 3.39 -10.21
N LEU A 50 5.36 4.31 -10.35
CA LEU A 50 4.54 4.80 -9.24
C LEU A 50 3.28 3.94 -9.12
N LEU A 51 3.10 3.31 -7.98
CA LEU A 51 1.88 2.62 -7.57
C LEU A 51 1.16 3.47 -6.51
N VAL A 52 -0.12 3.78 -6.72
CA VAL A 52 -0.97 4.45 -5.73
C VAL A 52 -2.07 3.49 -5.30
N ILE A 53 -2.09 3.16 -4.01
CA ILE A 53 -3.10 2.29 -3.40
C ILE A 53 -4.07 3.15 -2.61
N GLY A 54 -5.36 3.05 -2.92
CA GLY A 54 -6.43 3.71 -2.19
C GLY A 54 -7.27 2.71 -1.42
N LEU A 55 -7.46 2.96 -0.12
CA LEU A 55 -8.36 2.16 0.70
C LEU A 55 -9.81 2.35 0.25
N LEU A 56 -10.57 1.27 0.29
CA LEU A 56 -12.00 1.23 0.03
C LEU A 56 -12.69 0.65 1.24
N ARG A 57 -13.81 1.27 1.60
CA ARG A 57 -14.61 0.88 2.74
C ARG A 57 -16.07 0.82 2.33
N ARG A 58 -16.74 -0.25 2.76
CA ARG A 58 -18.17 -0.45 2.55
C ARG A 58 -19.03 0.02 3.72
N ASP A 59 -18.40 0.37 4.83
CA ASP A 59 -19.06 0.92 6.00
C ASP A 59 -19.08 2.46 5.97
N ASP A 60 -20.07 3.04 6.64
CA ASP A 60 -20.29 4.49 6.69
C ASP A 60 -19.30 5.24 7.61
N GLY A 61 -18.29 4.54 8.12
CA GLY A 61 -17.33 5.05 9.10
C GLY A 61 -16.28 5.98 8.50
N TRP A 62 -16.67 6.97 7.70
CA TRP A 62 -15.77 7.97 7.15
C TRP A 62 -15.54 9.13 8.14
N PRO A 63 -14.30 9.63 8.31
CA PRO A 63 -13.05 9.22 7.65
C PRO A 63 -12.48 7.89 8.18
N THR A 64 -11.53 7.29 7.44
CA THR A 64 -10.85 6.06 7.88
C THR A 64 -10.22 6.23 9.27
N PRO A 65 -10.53 5.34 10.25
CA PRO A 65 -9.96 5.40 11.58
C PRO A 65 -8.43 5.39 11.54
N THR A 66 -7.81 6.22 12.38
CA THR A 66 -6.36 6.32 12.51
C THR A 66 -5.71 4.97 12.82
N SER A 67 -6.35 4.13 13.63
CA SER A 67 -5.87 2.77 13.94
C SER A 67 -5.88 1.84 12.73
N THR A 68 -6.83 2.02 11.79
CA THR A 68 -6.85 1.27 10.53
C THR A 68 -5.74 1.76 9.60
N LEU A 69 -5.55 3.08 9.51
CA LEU A 69 -4.44 3.66 8.75
C LEU A 69 -3.09 3.20 9.31
N ALA A 70 -2.91 3.20 10.63
CA ALA A 70 -1.68 2.74 11.28
C ALA A 70 -1.38 1.26 10.97
N GLN A 71 -2.38 0.37 11.04
CA GLN A 71 -2.23 -1.05 10.68
C GLN A 71 -1.81 -1.24 9.21
N VAL A 72 -2.45 -0.53 8.27
CA VAL A 72 -2.10 -0.60 6.85
C VAL A 72 -0.71 -0.04 6.60
N THR A 73 -0.35 1.08 7.23
CA THR A 73 1.00 1.66 7.12
C THR A 73 2.07 0.68 7.60
N GLN A 74 1.86 0.04 8.76
CA GLN A 74 2.80 -0.98 9.27
C GLN A 74 2.90 -2.18 8.33
N LEU A 75 1.79 -2.62 7.75
CA LEU A 75 1.77 -3.70 6.76
C LEU A 75 2.61 -3.33 5.53
N PHE A 76 2.45 -2.12 5.00
CA PHE A 76 3.24 -1.65 3.85
C PHE A 76 4.71 -1.48 4.20
N ALA A 77 5.04 -0.86 5.33
CA ALA A 77 6.42 -0.68 5.77
C ALA A 77 7.19 -2.01 5.90
N ARG A 78 6.50 -3.12 6.21
CA ARG A 78 7.08 -4.48 6.26
C ARG A 78 7.15 -5.19 4.89
N SER A 79 6.40 -4.70 3.90
CA SER A 79 6.23 -5.35 2.59
C SER A 79 7.05 -4.71 1.46
N VAL A 80 7.43 -3.45 1.66
CA VAL A 80 8.25 -2.61 0.77
C VAL A 80 9.71 -3.06 0.91
N ARG A 81 10.40 -3.32 -0.20
CA ARG A 81 11.81 -3.75 -0.20
C ARG A 81 12.71 -2.56 0.11
N GLY A 82 13.99 -2.80 0.45
CA GLY A 82 14.91 -1.73 0.88
C GLY A 82 15.05 -0.55 -0.09
N ASP A 83 14.94 -0.82 -1.40
CA ASP A 83 15.05 0.21 -2.45
C ASP A 83 13.69 0.82 -2.84
N ASP A 84 12.58 0.23 -2.40
CA ASP A 84 11.24 0.76 -2.66
C ASP A 84 10.94 1.91 -1.68
N TRP A 85 10.26 2.94 -2.16
CA TRP A 85 9.90 4.10 -1.35
C TRP A 85 8.41 4.11 -1.02
N LEU A 86 8.03 4.47 0.21
CA LEU A 86 6.65 4.53 0.69
C LEU A 86 6.33 5.91 1.29
N GLY A 87 5.19 6.49 0.91
CA GLY A 87 4.67 7.73 1.48
C GLY A 87 3.17 7.87 1.33
N ALA A 88 2.62 8.94 1.89
CA ALA A 88 1.22 9.30 1.74
C ALA A 88 0.98 10.02 0.41
N SER A 89 -0.12 9.69 -0.28
CA SER A 89 -0.58 10.41 -1.48
C SER A 89 -1.91 11.16 -1.27
N GLY A 90 -2.64 10.82 -0.20
CA GLY A 90 -3.94 11.38 0.17
C GLY A 90 -4.46 10.83 1.50
N ALA A 91 -5.69 11.21 1.90
CA ALA A 91 -6.26 10.92 3.24
C ALA A 91 -6.43 9.43 3.59
N ALA A 92 -6.46 8.55 2.59
CA ALA A 92 -6.45 7.10 2.75
C ALA A 92 -5.76 6.44 1.55
N GLU A 93 -4.69 7.10 1.08
CA GLU A 93 -3.97 6.71 -0.12
C GLU A 93 -2.47 6.71 0.13
N PHE A 94 -1.82 5.70 -0.43
CA PHE A 94 -0.40 5.42 -0.25
C PHE A 94 0.29 5.41 -1.60
N GLY A 95 1.36 6.19 -1.74
CA GLY A 95 2.24 6.18 -2.89
C GLY A 95 3.43 5.27 -2.64
N ILE A 96 3.71 4.39 -3.59
CA ILE A 96 4.85 3.48 -3.55
C ILE A 96 5.64 3.65 -4.85
N VAL A 97 6.91 4.02 -4.74
CA VAL A 97 7.83 4.07 -5.88
C VAL A 97 8.60 2.77 -5.91
N LEU A 98 8.41 1.99 -6.98
CA LEU A 98 8.94 0.65 -7.15
C LEU A 98 9.98 0.63 -8.27
N ALA A 99 11.15 0.07 -7.98
CA ALA A 99 12.11 -0.27 -9.01
C ALA A 99 11.66 -1.54 -9.75
N GLY A 100 11.70 -1.51 -11.07
CA GLY A 100 11.39 -2.63 -11.95
C GLY A 100 10.27 -2.36 -12.97
N PRO A 101 10.01 -3.35 -13.83
CA PRO A 101 9.05 -3.23 -14.92
C PRO A 101 7.61 -3.12 -14.41
N THR A 102 6.71 -2.65 -15.28
CA THR A 102 5.27 -2.50 -14.99
C THR A 102 4.57 -3.77 -14.47
N THR A 103 5.05 -4.95 -14.86
CA THR A 103 4.54 -6.23 -14.36
C THR A 103 4.85 -6.44 -12.88
N ALA A 104 5.98 -5.93 -12.38
CA ALA A 104 6.34 -6.00 -10.97
C ALA A 104 5.39 -5.13 -10.13
N ALA A 105 5.01 -3.95 -10.63
CA ALA A 105 4.05 -3.08 -9.95
C ALA A 105 2.64 -3.69 -9.87
N GLU A 106 2.19 -4.37 -10.92
CA GLU A 106 0.92 -5.08 -10.94
C GLU A 106 0.88 -6.20 -9.88
N VAL A 107 1.91 -7.04 -9.87
CA VAL A 107 2.06 -8.14 -8.89
C VAL A 107 2.17 -7.60 -7.47
N ALA A 108 2.98 -6.55 -7.25
CA ALA A 108 3.13 -5.92 -5.94
C ALA A 108 1.80 -5.31 -5.47
N GLY A 109 1.08 -4.60 -6.33
CA GLY A 109 -0.23 -4.04 -6.04
C GLY A 109 -1.24 -5.11 -5.65
N ALA A 110 -1.36 -6.18 -6.45
CA ALA A 110 -2.27 -7.29 -6.16
C ALA A 110 -1.93 -7.96 -4.81
N ARG A 111 -0.65 -8.21 -4.54
CA ARG A 111 -0.18 -8.77 -3.28
C ARG A 111 -0.52 -7.88 -2.08
N LEU A 112 -0.22 -6.58 -2.17
CA LEU A 112 -0.47 -5.62 -1.09
C LEU A 112 -1.96 -5.48 -0.80
N ILE A 113 -2.81 -5.44 -1.82
CA ILE A 113 -4.27 -5.42 -1.65
C ILE A 113 -4.75 -6.70 -0.96
N ALA A 114 -4.26 -7.88 -1.38
CA ALA A 114 -4.59 -9.14 -0.74
C ALA A 114 -4.17 -9.15 0.74
N SER A 115 -3.00 -8.59 1.07
CA SER A 115 -2.54 -8.43 2.45
C SER A 115 -3.42 -7.49 3.27
N ILE A 116 -3.95 -6.40 2.70
CA ILE A 116 -4.92 -5.52 3.37
C ILE A 116 -6.20 -6.29 3.70
N THR A 117 -6.72 -7.08 2.76
CA THR A 117 -7.90 -7.92 3.02
C THR A 117 -7.63 -8.98 4.10
N ALA A 118 -6.41 -9.52 4.14
CA ALA A 118 -5.99 -10.48 5.16
C ALA A 118 -5.86 -9.88 6.58
N LEU A 119 -5.89 -8.54 6.75
CA LEU A 119 -6.01 -7.92 8.07
C LEU A 119 -7.34 -8.25 8.77
N GLY A 120 -8.35 -8.67 8.02
CA GLY A 120 -9.65 -9.06 8.59
C GLY A 120 -10.49 -7.90 9.12
N VAL A 121 -10.13 -6.65 8.79
CA VAL A 121 -10.92 -5.47 9.15
C VAL A 121 -12.22 -5.49 8.33
N PRO A 122 -13.42 -5.55 8.97
CA PRO A 122 -14.68 -5.67 8.26
C PRO A 122 -14.88 -4.54 7.24
N GLY A 123 -15.24 -4.91 6.01
CA GLY A 123 -15.52 -3.95 4.93
C GLY A 123 -14.29 -3.23 4.36
N LEU A 124 -13.08 -3.48 4.88
CA LEU A 124 -11.84 -2.89 4.38
C LEU A 124 -11.30 -3.68 3.19
N THR A 125 -11.03 -2.96 2.11
CA THR A 125 -10.31 -3.46 0.93
C THR A 125 -9.56 -2.30 0.29
N ALA A 126 -9.04 -2.49 -0.91
CA ALA A 126 -8.35 -1.46 -1.66
C ALA A 126 -8.49 -1.68 -3.16
N ALA A 127 -8.15 -0.63 -3.90
CA ALA A 127 -7.87 -0.68 -5.32
C ALA A 127 -6.57 0.10 -5.57
N ALA A 128 -5.94 -0.12 -6.72
CA ALA A 128 -4.70 0.53 -7.06
C ALA A 128 -4.67 1.03 -8.51
N GLY A 129 -4.00 2.15 -8.71
CA GLY A 129 -3.63 2.68 -10.02
C GLY A 129 -2.12 2.84 -10.09
N TYR A 130 -1.53 2.62 -11.26
CA TYR A 130 -0.09 2.80 -11.41
C TYR A 130 0.31 3.36 -12.78
N ALA A 131 1.44 4.07 -12.80
CA ALA A 131 2.01 4.67 -13.99
C ALA A 131 3.54 4.51 -13.99
N THR A 132 4.09 4.22 -15.17
CA THR A 132 5.54 4.15 -15.40
C THR A 132 6.13 5.55 -15.37
N LEU A 133 7.31 5.70 -14.77
CA LEU A 133 8.10 6.92 -14.90
C LEU A 133 8.76 6.89 -16.27
N LEU A 134 8.63 7.98 -17.01
CA LEU A 134 9.31 8.17 -18.29
C LEU A 134 10.09 9.50 -18.21
N PRO A 135 11.34 9.59 -18.70
CA PRO A 135 12.19 10.76 -18.52
C PRO A 135 11.60 12.09 -19.00
N GLU A 136 10.69 12.04 -19.97
CA GLU A 136 10.00 13.19 -20.55
C GLU A 136 8.80 13.69 -19.72
N LEU A 137 8.37 12.93 -18.72
CA LEU A 137 7.24 13.29 -17.86
C LEU A 137 7.69 14.12 -16.67
N SER A 138 6.79 14.97 -16.17
CA SER A 138 6.97 15.61 -14.86
C SER A 138 6.48 14.70 -13.73
N ALA A 139 6.99 14.91 -12.52
CA ALA A 139 6.53 14.19 -11.32
C ALA A 139 5.01 14.34 -11.12
N SER A 140 4.48 15.55 -11.32
CA SER A 140 3.05 15.85 -11.26
C SER A 140 2.24 15.07 -12.30
N GLU A 141 2.77 14.88 -13.51
CA GLU A 141 2.10 14.13 -14.56
C GLU A 141 2.09 12.63 -14.28
N VAL A 142 3.20 12.05 -13.81
CA VAL A 142 3.24 10.65 -13.36
C VAL A 142 2.23 10.41 -12.23
N PHE A 143 2.21 11.31 -11.25
CA PHE A 143 1.27 11.26 -10.14
C PHE A 143 -0.20 11.36 -10.61
N ARG A 144 -0.49 12.29 -11.53
CA ARG A 144 -1.82 12.43 -12.14
C ARG A 144 -2.25 11.15 -12.84
N ARG A 145 -1.38 10.55 -13.66
CA ARG A 145 -1.64 9.29 -14.39
C ARG A 145 -1.98 8.15 -13.44
N ALA A 146 -1.19 7.94 -12.39
CA ALA A 146 -1.44 6.89 -11.40
C ALA A 146 -2.78 7.12 -10.65
N THR A 147 -3.09 8.36 -10.29
CA THR A 147 -4.34 8.72 -9.58
C THR A 147 -5.58 8.58 -10.47
N LEU A 148 -5.47 8.92 -11.77
CA LEU A 148 -6.53 8.66 -12.75
C LEU A 148 -6.82 7.17 -12.87
N SER A 149 -5.78 6.34 -12.95
CA SER A 149 -5.92 4.89 -12.96
C SER A 149 -6.51 4.34 -11.66
N LEU A 150 -6.15 4.91 -10.50
CA LEU A 150 -6.76 4.54 -9.22
C LEU A 150 -8.26 4.87 -9.24
N THR A 151 -8.63 6.03 -9.78
CA THR A 151 -10.04 6.43 -9.92
C THR A 151 -10.82 5.46 -10.80
N ALA A 152 -10.21 4.99 -11.90
CA ALA A 152 -10.80 3.94 -12.72
C ALA A 152 -10.90 2.60 -11.98
N ALA A 153 -9.84 2.21 -11.24
CA ALA A 153 -9.82 0.96 -10.48
C ALA A 153 -10.91 0.93 -9.41
N ARG A 154 -11.14 2.06 -8.73
CA ARG A 154 -12.24 2.24 -7.76
C ARG A 154 -13.62 2.03 -8.37
N ARG A 155 -13.82 2.45 -9.62
CA ARG A 155 -15.11 2.26 -10.33
C ARG A 155 -15.34 0.80 -10.70
N VAL A 156 -14.29 0.04 -10.98
CA VAL A 156 -14.38 -1.41 -11.22
C VAL A 156 -14.64 -2.14 -9.90
N GLY A 157 -13.90 -1.79 -8.84
CA GLY A 157 -14.18 -2.23 -7.48
C GLY A 157 -12.96 -2.80 -6.75
N ALA A 158 -13.25 -3.43 -5.61
CA ALA A 158 -12.27 -4.01 -4.71
C ALA A 158 -11.34 -5.01 -5.41
N GLY A 159 -10.05 -5.01 -5.04
CA GLY A 159 -9.07 -5.93 -5.63
C GLY A 159 -8.53 -5.51 -7.00
N THR A 160 -9.03 -4.41 -7.57
CA THR A 160 -8.63 -3.99 -8.92
C THR A 160 -7.32 -3.24 -8.91
N VAL A 161 -6.41 -3.61 -9.82
CA VAL A 161 -5.18 -2.86 -10.14
C VAL A 161 -5.27 -2.42 -11.61
N ILE A 162 -5.14 -1.12 -11.89
CA ILE A 162 -5.21 -0.59 -13.25
C ILE A 162 -3.92 0.15 -13.60
N ARG A 163 -3.35 -0.21 -14.75
CA ARG A 163 -2.25 0.53 -15.38
C ARG A 163 -2.78 1.75 -16.13
N TYR A 164 -2.08 2.88 -16.04
CA TYR A 164 -2.31 3.98 -16.96
C TYR A 164 -1.98 3.59 -18.41
N ARG A 165 -2.92 3.84 -19.32
CA ARG A 165 -2.74 3.72 -20.76
C ARG A 165 -3.13 5.04 -21.40
N GLU A 166 -2.35 5.49 -22.38
CA GLU A 166 -2.70 6.68 -23.14
C GLU A 166 -4.00 6.43 -23.93
N PRO A 167 -4.89 7.43 -24.03
CA PRO A 167 -6.03 7.36 -24.92
C PRO A 167 -5.53 7.21 -26.36
N VAL A 168 -6.06 6.22 -27.08
CA VAL A 168 -5.80 6.01 -28.51
C VAL A 168 -6.72 6.90 -29.33
#